data_AF-A0A960FJN5-F1
#
_entry.id   AF-A0A960FJN5-F1
#
_cell.length_a   1.000
_cell.length_b   1.000
_cell.length_c   1.000
_cell.angle_alpha   90.00
_cell.angle_beta   90.00
_cell.angle_gamma   90.00
#
_symmetry.space_group_name_H-M   'P 1'
#
loop_
_entity.id
_entity.type
_entity.pdbx_description
1 polymer ?
#
loop_
_entity_poly.entity_id
_entity_poly.type
_entity_poly.pdbx_seq_one_letter_code
_entity_poly.pdbx_strand_id
1 'polypeptide(L)' 'GTLGLPEREHSLRQVADRVVDTITEWGLRDGYFTSDEEAQAFGDELKYLIITQRAAFNSPVW' A
#
# COMPACT_ATOMS: atom_id res chain seq x y z
N GLY A 1 -10.28 -7.20 -10.84
CA GLY A 1 -10.26 -8.65 -10.59
C GLY A 1 -11.50 -9.33 -11.15
N THR A 2 -11.30 -10.42 -11.89
CA THR A 2 -12.37 -11.28 -12.44
C THR A 2 -13.27 -11.81 -11.32
N LEU A 3 -14.57 -11.95 -11.57
CA LEU A 3 -15.55 -12.44 -10.59
C LEU A 3 -15.24 -13.91 -10.23
N GLY A 4 -15.06 -14.22 -8.94
CA GLY A 4 -14.99 -15.60 -8.43
C GLY A 4 -13.63 -16.13 -7.96
N LEU A 5 -12.55 -15.35 -8.01
CA LEU A 5 -11.23 -15.78 -7.52
C LEU A 5 -11.02 -15.43 -6.03
N PRO A 6 -10.34 -16.28 -5.23
CA PRO A 6 -10.04 -16.01 -3.82
C PRO A 6 -9.12 -14.80 -3.61
N GLU A 7 -8.41 -14.37 -4.64
CA GLU A 7 -7.55 -13.16 -4.66
C GLU A 7 -8.34 -11.85 -4.83
N ARG A 8 -9.68 -11.89 -4.81
CA ARG A 8 -10.49 -10.68 -4.98
C ARG A 8 -10.42 -9.81 -3.74
N GLU A 9 -10.01 -8.56 -3.93
CA GLU A 9 -10.14 -7.53 -2.91
C GLU A 9 -11.60 -7.05 -2.84
N HIS A 10 -12.15 -7.07 -1.63
CA HIS A 10 -13.55 -6.75 -1.33
C HIS A 10 -13.72 -5.37 -0.68
N SER A 11 -12.63 -4.69 -0.35
CA SER A 11 -12.65 -3.36 0.27
C SER A 11 -11.47 -2.52 -0.17
N LEU A 12 -11.63 -1.19 -0.17
CA LEU A 12 -10.55 -0.24 -0.44
C LEU A 12 -9.36 -0.44 0.51
N ARG A 13 -9.63 -0.87 1.76
CA ARG A 13 -8.57 -1.18 2.74
C ARG A 13 -7.65 -2.28 2.23
N GLN A 14 -8.20 -3.38 1.70
CA GLN A 14 -7.38 -4.48 1.19
C GLN A 14 -6.50 -4.04 0.00
N VAL A 15 -7.06 -3.21 -0.89
CA VAL A 15 -6.29 -2.62 -2.00
C VAL A 15 -5.17 -1.72 -1.48
N ALA A 16 -5.49 -0.86 -0.51
CA ALA A 16 -4.51 0.04 0.11
C ALA A 16 -3.41 -0.74 0.83
N ASP A 17 -3.75 -1.79 1.57
CA ASP A 17 -2.78 -2.66 2.23
C ASP A 17 -1.83 -3.29 1.20
N ARG A 18 -2.36 -3.96 0.16
CA ARG A 18 -1.51 -4.58 -0.86
C ARG A 18 -0.56 -3.59 -1.51
N VAL A 19 -1.06 -2.45 -1.98
CA VAL A 19 -0.24 -1.48 -2.72
C VAL A 19 0.80 -0.85 -1.80
N VAL A 20 0.40 -0.40 -0.61
CA VAL A 20 1.31 0.29 0.30
C VAL A 20 2.35 -0.67 0.88
N ASP A 21 1.95 -1.88 1.28
CA ASP A 21 2.89 -2.86 1.82
C ASP A 21 3.94 -3.25 0.77
N THR A 22 3.53 -3.40 -0.50
CA THR A 22 4.46 -3.65 -1.62
C THR A 22 5.47 -2.51 -1.78
N ILE A 23 5.03 -1.25 -1.72
CA ILE A 23 5.91 -0.08 -1.86
C ILE A 23 6.87 0.02 -0.66
N THR A 24 6.38 -0.19 0.56
CA THR A 24 7.20 -0.16 1.77
C THR A 24 8.24 -1.28 1.76
N GLU A 25 7.89 -2.49 1.32
CA GLU A 25 8.83 -3.61 1.18
C GLU A 25 9.93 -3.29 0.15
N TRP A 26 9.58 -2.68 -0.99
CA TRP A 26 10.58 -2.21 -1.95
C TRP A 26 11.49 -1.15 -1.35
N GLY A 27 10.94 -0.19 -0.61
CA GLY A 27 11.71 0.83 0.08
C GLY A 27 12.71 0.25 1.08
N LEU A 28 12.30 -0.77 1.84
CA LEU A 28 13.17 -1.50 2.76
C LEU A 28 14.31 -2.22 2.02
N ARG A 29 13.96 -3.01 1.00
CA ARG A 29 14.92 -3.81 0.23
C ARG A 29 15.95 -2.94 -0.50
N ASP A 30 15.53 -1.79 -1.00
CA ASP A 30 16.37 -0.88 -1.77
C ASP A 30 17.12 0.14 -0.88
N GLY A 31 16.92 0.07 0.45
CA GLY A 31 17.66 0.88 1.43
C GLY A 31 17.21 2.34 1.52
N TYR A 32 15.93 2.63 1.22
CA TYR A 32 15.37 3.98 1.31
C TYR A 32 15.09 4.44 2.74
N PHE A 33 15.00 3.53 3.70
CA PHE A 33 14.72 3.83 5.10
C PHE A 33 15.96 3.66 5.97
N THR A 34 16.09 4.51 6.97
CA THR A 34 17.16 4.51 7.97
C THR A 34 16.90 3.53 9.11
N SER A 35 15.63 3.15 9.32
CA SER A 35 15.22 2.16 10.32
C SER A 35 13.91 1.45 9.93
N ASP A 36 13.63 0.32 10.59
CA ASP A 36 12.35 -0.40 10.44
C ASP A 36 11.17 0.45 10.93
N GLU A 37 11.39 1.31 11.94
CA GLU A 37 10.38 2.23 12.47
C GLU A 37 10.00 3.30 11.43
N GLU A 38 10.97 3.82 10.67
CA GLU A 38 10.71 4.77 9.59
C GLU A 38 9.90 4.13 8.46
N ALA A 39 10.25 2.89 8.08
CA ALA A 39 9.49 2.14 7.07
C ALA A 39 8.04 1.90 7.50
N GLN A 40 7.83 1.54 8.77
CA GLN A 40 6.49 1.35 9.33
C GLN A 40 5.69 2.66 9.34
N ALA A 41 6.29 3.76 9.81
CA ALA A 41 5.66 5.07 9.83
C ALA A 41 5.25 5.52 8.41
N PHE A 42 6.14 5.35 7.42
CA PHE A 42 5.84 5.64 6.02
C PHE A 42 4.62 4.84 5.52
N GLY A 43 4.57 3.54 5.80
CA GLY A 43 3.46 2.67 5.41
C GLY A 43 2.14 3.11 6.05
N ASP A 44 2.13 3.39 7.35
CA ASP A 44 0.94 3.81 8.09
C ASP A 44 0.39 5.16 7.60
N GLU A 45 1.28 6.14 7.38
CA GLU A 45 0.92 7.46 6.85
C GLU A 45 0.36 7.36 5.43
N LEU A 46 1.00 6.56 4.56
CA LEU A 46 0.55 6.38 3.18
C LEU A 46 -0.81 5.68 3.13
N LYS A 47 -1.03 4.63 3.94
CA LYS A 47 -2.36 4.00 4.09
C LYS A 47 -3.40 4.99 4.56
N TYR A 48 -3.07 5.83 5.54
CA TYR A 48 -3.97 6.87 6.03
C TYR A 48 -4.36 7.85 4.92
N LEU A 49 -3.41 8.33 4.12
CA LEU A 49 -3.69 9.24 3.00
C LEU A 49 -4.61 8.60 1.96
N ILE A 50 -4.41 7.32 1.63
CA ILE A 50 -5.23 6.59 0.67
C ILE A 50 -6.64 6.36 1.21
N ILE A 51 -6.78 5.83 2.43
CA ILE A 51 -8.08 5.47 3.02
C ILE A 51 -8.92 6.73 3.29
N THR A 52 -8.28 7.85 3.64
CA THR A 52 -8.95 9.15 3.81
C THR A 52 -9.11 9.94 2.52
N GLN A 53 -8.80 9.33 1.37
CA GLN A 53 -8.97 9.90 0.03
C GLN A 53 -8.24 11.25 -0.18
N ARG A 54 -7.10 11.43 0.50
CA ARG A 54 -6.21 12.60 0.35
C ARG A 54 -5.18 12.42 -0.75
N ALA A 55 -4.93 11.18 -1.14
CA ALA A 55 -4.10 10.82 -2.28
C ALA A 55 -4.70 9.59 -2.98
N ALA A 56 -4.31 9.38 -4.23
CA ALA A 56 -4.66 8.20 -5.00
C ALA A 56 -3.51 7.86 -5.94
N PHE A 57 -3.25 6.56 -6.12
CA PHE A 57 -2.39 6.12 -7.20
C PHE A 57 -3.13 6.23 -8.54
N ASN A 58 -2.39 6.42 -9.62
CA ASN A 58 -2.96 6.31 -10.96
C ASN A 58 -3.12 4.82 -11.35
N SER A 59 -4.04 4.52 -12.25
CA SER A 59 -4.04 3.22 -12.92
C SER A 59 -2.74 3.05 -13.73
N PRO A 60 -2.12 1.85 -13.79
CA PRO A 60 -2.59 0.55 -13.29
C PRO A 60 -2.04 0.14 -11.91
N VAL A 61 -1.61 1.09 -11.07
CA VAL A 61 -1.01 0.76 -9.76
C VAL A 61 -2.01 0.10 -8.81
N TRP A 62 -3.29 0.49 -8.90
CA TRP A 62 -4.39 -0.18 -8.23
C TRP A 62 -4.57 -1.61 -8.73
#